data_AF-A0A1L1PZB5-F1
#
_entry.id   AF-A0A1L1PZB5-F1
#
_cell.length_a   1.000
_cell.length_b   1.000
_cell.length_c   1.000
_cell.angle_alpha   90.00
_cell.angle_beta   90.00
_cell.angle_gamma   90.00
#
_symmetry.space_group_name_H-M   'P 1'
#
loop_
_entity.id
_entity.type
_entity.pdbx_description
1 polymer ?
#
loop_
_entity_poly.entity_id
_entity_poly.type
_entity_poly.pdbx_seq_one_letter_code
_entity_poly.pdbx_strand_id
1 'polypeptide(L)' 'MQNLDGPRTFVGRAAGEKIEFERDGQRETLTASDGAGTGMKWLADKKDCLKVRTGEGYCRD' A
#
# COMPACT_ATOMS: atom_id res chain seq x y z
N MET A 1 1.57 13.45 24.64
CA MET A 1 0.85 13.35 23.35
C MET A 1 1.58 12.31 22.53
N GLN A 2 0.95 11.16 22.28
CA GLN A 2 1.58 10.08 21.51
C GLN A 2 1.57 10.49 20.04
N ASN A 3 2.76 10.58 19.45
CA ASN A 3 2.94 10.76 18.02
C ASN A 3 2.42 9.47 17.36
N LEU A 4 1.15 9.48 16.96
CA LEU A 4 0.52 8.35 16.26
C LEU A 4 1.19 8.31 14.88
N ASP A 5 2.07 7.33 14.75
CA ASP A 5 3.21 7.25 13.85
C ASP A 5 2.98 7.93 12.49
N GLY A 6 3.78 8.97 12.25
CA GLY A 6 3.94 9.59 10.93
C GLY A 6 4.40 8.59 9.86
N PRO A 7 4.59 9.05 8.61
CA PRO A 7 4.95 8.16 7.51
C PRO A 7 6.16 7.29 7.85
N ARG A 8 5.97 5.96 7.83
CA ARG A 8 7.06 4.99 8.01
C ARG A 8 7.74 4.72 6.67
N THR A 9 9.06 4.65 6.68
CA THR A 9 9.85 4.28 5.49
C THR A 9 10.30 2.84 5.62
N PHE A 10 10.13 2.06 4.55
CA PHE A 10 10.53 0.66 4.48
C PHE A 10 11.48 0.45 3.30
N VAL A 11 12.41 -0.49 3.43
CA VAL A 11 13.25 -0.92 2.31
C VAL A 11 12.44 -1.87 1.44
N GLY A 12 12.08 -1.40 0.25
CA GLY A 12 11.41 -2.20 -0.78
C GLY A 12 12.39 -2.74 -1.81
N ARG A 13 12.15 -3.95 -2.29
CA ARG A 13 12.81 -4.57 -3.45
C ARG A 13 11.80 -4.69 -4.58
N ALA A 14 12.18 -4.22 -5.77
CA ALA A 14 11.36 -4.39 -6.95
C ALA A 14 11.32 -5.88 -7.35
N ALA A 15 10.11 -6.43 -7.46
CA ALA A 15 9.82 -7.81 -7.81
C ALA A 15 8.86 -7.81 -9.03
N GLY A 16 9.39 -7.44 -10.19
CA GLY A 16 8.61 -7.28 -11.42
C GLY A 16 7.65 -6.09 -11.33
N GLU A 17 6.34 -6.36 -11.40
CA GLU A 17 5.28 -5.34 -11.29
C GLU A 17 4.87 -5.02 -9.85
N LYS A 18 5.62 -5.55 -8.87
CA LYS A 18 5.35 -5.43 -7.43
C LYS A 18 6.60 -4.97 -6.70
N ILE A 19 6.42 -4.47 -5.48
CA ILE A 19 7.50 -4.14 -4.56
C ILE A 19 7.34 -5.00 -3.32
N GLU A 20 8.30 -5.87 -3.04
CA GLU A 20 8.35 -6.63 -1.80
C GLU A 20 9.09 -5.83 -0.73
N PHE A 21 8.52 -5.68 0.45
CA PHE A 21 9.13 -4.95 1.55
C PHE A 21 8.90 -5.70 2.86
N GLU A 22 9.80 -5.51 3.83
CA GLU A 22 9.63 -6.07 5.16
C GLU A 22 9.10 -5.01 6.11
N ARG A 23 7.99 -5.31 6.78
CA ARG A 23 7.35 -4.45 7.78
C ARG A 23 7.12 -5.27 9.04
N ASP A 24 7.72 -4.83 10.15
CA ASP A 24 7.57 -5.48 11.46
C ASP A 24 7.97 -6.99 11.43
N GLY A 25 8.96 -7.35 10.61
CA GLY A 25 9.42 -8.74 10.39
C GLY A 25 8.53 -9.56 9.44
N GLN A 26 7.48 -8.97 8.89
CA GLN A 26 6.59 -9.59 7.91
C GLN A 26 6.93 -9.11 6.51
N ARG A 27 7.11 -10.06 5.57
CA ARG A 27 7.22 -9.73 4.15
C ARG A 27 5.84 -9.37 3.62
N GLU A 28 5.71 -8.13 3.18
CA GLU A 28 4.54 -7.56 2.54
C GLU A 28 4.85 -7.29 1.06
N THR A 29 3.80 -7.17 0.25
CA THR A 29 3.94 -6.90 -1.18
C THR A 29 3.05 -5.76 -1.59
N LEU A 30 3.65 -4.69 -2.09
CA LEU A 30 2.95 -3.55 -2.68
C LEU A 30 2.75 -3.79 -4.17
N THR A 31 1.51 -3.74 -4.64
CA THR A 31 1.16 -3.93 -6.06
C THR A 31 0.39 -2.73 -6.58
N ALA A 32 0.65 -2.32 -7.82
CA ALA A 32 -0.18 -1.32 -8.50
C ALA A 32 -1.62 -1.82 -8.66
N SER A 33 -2.59 -0.97 -8.36
CA SER A 33 -4.02 -1.28 -8.39
C SER A 33 -4.82 0.00 -8.66
N ASP A 34 -6.09 -0.16 -8.98
CA ASP A 34 -7.06 0.92 -8.81
C ASP A 34 -7.66 0.87 -7.38
N GLY A 35 -8.43 1.88 -7.03
CA GLY A 35 -9.01 2.00 -5.71
C GLY A 35 -10.15 1.00 -5.47
N ALA A 36 -10.81 0.50 -6.52
CA ALA A 36 -11.74 -0.63 -6.39
C ALA A 36 -11.00 -1.91 -5.96
N GLY A 37 -9.83 -2.18 -6.53
CA GLY A 37 -8.99 -3.33 -6.25
C GLY A 37 -8.39 -3.35 -4.85
N THR A 38 -8.32 -2.19 -4.16
CA THR A 38 -7.94 -2.10 -2.74
C THR A 38 -9.01 -2.66 -1.80
N GLY A 39 -10.26 -2.72 -2.25
CA GLY A 39 -11.42 -3.07 -1.42
C GLY A 39 -11.97 -1.89 -0.60
N MET A 40 -11.47 -0.67 -0.81
CA MET A 40 -11.89 0.52 -0.07
C MET A 40 -12.94 1.29 -0.87
N LYS A 41 -14.17 1.34 -0.36
CA LYS A 41 -15.30 1.98 -1.06
C LYS A 41 -15.06 3.46 -1.38
N TRP A 42 -14.37 4.19 -0.51
CA TRP A 42 -14.07 5.61 -0.72
C TRP A 42 -12.91 5.88 -1.68
N LEU A 43 -12.20 4.84 -2.11
CA LEU A 43 -11.18 4.93 -3.15
C LEU A 43 -11.67 4.41 -4.49
N ALA A 44 -12.89 3.87 -4.60
CA ALA A 44 -13.36 3.13 -5.77
C ALA A 44 -13.19 3.88 -7.11
N ASP A 45 -13.30 5.21 -7.09
CA ASP A 45 -13.17 6.05 -8.30
C ASP A 45 -11.72 6.43 -8.66
N LYS A 46 -10.74 6.09 -7.81
CA LYS A 46 -9.31 6.38 -8.04
C LYS A 46 -8.65 5.28 -8.85
N LYS A 47 -7.76 5.66 -9.76
CA LYS A 47 -7.05 4.72 -10.66
C LYS A 47 -5.59 4.53 -10.31
N ASP A 48 -4.94 5.56 -9.76
CA ASP A 48 -3.52 5.52 -9.39
C ASP A 48 -3.36 5.12 -7.93
N CYS A 49 -3.50 3.82 -7.66
CA CYS A 49 -3.43 3.28 -6.31
C CYS A 49 -2.38 2.17 -6.16
N LEU A 50 -1.97 1.97 -4.93
CA LEU A 50 -1.09 0.91 -4.49
C LEU A 50 -1.84 0.09 -3.45
N LYS A 51 -1.83 -1.22 -3.61
CA LYS A 51 -2.43 -2.17 -2.69
C LYS A 51 -1.35 -2.99 -2.02
N VAL A 52 -1.36 -3.02 -0.68
CA VAL A 52 -0.55 -3.97 0.10
C VAL A 52 -1.34 -5.27 0.24
N ARG A 53 -2.58 -5.16 0.71
CA ARG A 53 -3.50 -6.28 0.94
C ARG A 53 -4.94 -5.80 0.82
N THR A 54 -5.88 -6.74 0.72
CA THR A 54 -7.31 -6.39 0.71
C THR A 54 -7.67 -5.63 1.99
N GLY A 55 -8.24 -4.44 1.85
CA GLY A 55 -8.54 -3.53 2.96
C GLY A 55 -7.41 -2.56 3.32
N GLU A 56 -6.25 -2.63 2.65
CA GLU A 56 -5.12 -1.72 2.86
C GLU A 56 -4.55 -1.26 1.50
N GLY A 57 -4.97 -0.06 1.10
CA GLY A 57 -4.52 0.58 -0.12
C GLY A 57 -4.33 2.10 0.03
N TYR A 58 -3.47 2.63 -0.84
CA TYR A 58 -3.03 4.01 -0.84
C TYR A 58 -3.12 4.54 -2.26
N CYS A 59 -3.95 5.56 -2.49
CA CYS A 59 -4.04 6.20 -3.78
C CYS A 59 -3.25 7.50 -3.79
N ARG A 60 -2.55 7.75 -4.89
CA ARG A 60 -1.97 9.05 -5.18
C ARG A 60 -3.07 9.90 -5.84
N ASP A 61 -3.20 11.14 -5.38
CA ASP A 61 -3.95 12.20 -6.06
C ASP A 61 -2.98 13.03 -6.91
#